data_AF-A0A1Y4TDD3-F1
#
_entry.id   AF-A0A1Y4TDD3-F1
#
_cell.length_a   1.000
_cell.length_b   1.000
_cell.length_c   1.000
_cell.angle_alpha   90.00
_cell.angle_beta   90.00
_cell.angle_gamma   90.00
#
_symmetry.space_group_name_H-M   'P 1'
#
loop_
_entity.id
_entity.type
_entity.pdbx_description
1 polymer ?
#
loop_
_entity_poly.entity_id
_entity_poly.type
_entity_poly.pdbx_seq_one_letter_code
_entity_poly.pdbx_strand_id
1 'polypeptide(L)'
;MNLFKTVKESVTVKQAAALYGLPTTTTWMVRCPFHEDHTPSMKLNDTYYYCFGCGATGDVIDLTAQLFGLSSFQAARKLAQDFGLSPDKPPSGAISLPKPAAAPSDTLKEEIFYCLRVLHDYRDLLTQWQTEFAPLSPEEPLDERFVEALHMMAVVDDLIDCLAFGPASKKVAAAKRLLDGQLLPMVESRLNTLDREEAA
;
A
#
# COMPACT_ATOMS: atom_id res chain seq x y z
N MET A 1 -23.62 15.16 -25.38
CA MET A 1 -23.32 14.29 -24.23
C MET A 1 -21.82 14.40 -23.93
N ASN A 2 -21.38 14.49 -22.67
CA ASN A 2 -19.95 14.45 -22.33
C ASN A 2 -19.47 12.99 -22.31
N LEU A 3 -18.25 12.73 -22.81
CA LEU A 3 -17.61 11.40 -22.85
C LEU A 3 -17.74 10.61 -21.53
N PHE A 4 -17.47 11.25 -20.39
CA PHE A 4 -17.56 10.61 -19.07
C PHE A 4 -18.98 10.10 -18.78
N LYS A 5 -19.98 10.89 -19.16
CA LYS A 5 -21.40 10.53 -18.98
C LYS A 5 -21.77 9.36 -19.90
N THR A 6 -21.40 9.43 -21.17
CA THR A 6 -21.63 8.34 -22.14
C THR A 6 -21.04 7.01 -21.65
N VAL A 7 -19.79 7.03 -21.18
CA VAL A 7 -19.12 5.83 -20.64
C VAL A 7 -19.85 5.28 -19.42
N LYS A 8 -20.15 6.12 -18.43
CA LYS A 8 -20.83 5.68 -17.19
C LYS A 8 -22.25 5.16 -17.43
N GLU A 9 -22.94 5.66 -18.45
CA GLU A 9 -24.28 5.19 -18.83
C GLU A 9 -24.26 3.91 -19.67
N SER A 10 -23.13 3.61 -20.34
CA SER A 10 -23.04 2.53 -21.32
C SER A 10 -22.21 1.32 -20.85
N VAL A 11 -21.31 1.51 -19.88
CA VAL A 11 -20.38 0.47 -19.42
C VAL A 11 -20.47 0.31 -17.91
N THR A 12 -20.76 -0.92 -17.49
CA THR A 12 -20.71 -1.31 -16.07
C THR A 12 -19.31 -1.72 -15.66
N VAL A 13 -19.02 -1.62 -14.36
CA VAL A 13 -17.77 -2.11 -13.77
C VAL A 13 -17.57 -3.60 -14.05
N LYS A 14 -18.63 -4.40 -13.98
CA LYS A 14 -18.61 -5.84 -14.28
C LYS A 14 -18.20 -6.13 -15.72
N GLN A 15 -18.73 -5.37 -16.68
CA GLN A 15 -18.36 -5.51 -18.09
C GLN A 15 -16.89 -5.17 -18.33
N ALA A 16 -16.41 -4.06 -17.76
CA ALA A 16 -15.00 -3.69 -17.84
C ALA A 16 -14.10 -4.76 -17.22
N ALA A 17 -14.47 -5.27 -16.04
CA ALA A 17 -13.71 -6.31 -15.37
C ALA A 17 -13.63 -7.62 -16.18
N ALA A 18 -14.76 -8.04 -16.78
CA ALA A 18 -14.79 -9.21 -17.65
C ALA A 18 -13.93 -9.00 -18.91
N LEU A 19 -14.04 -7.84 -19.55
CA LEU A 19 -13.25 -7.52 -20.75
C LEU A 19 -11.75 -7.48 -20.46
N TYR A 20 -11.36 -6.94 -19.30
CA TYR A 20 -9.97 -6.87 -18.87
C TYR A 20 -9.45 -8.17 -18.24
N GLY A 21 -10.28 -9.22 -18.18
CA GLY A 21 -9.84 -10.55 -17.75
C GLY A 21 -9.63 -10.71 -16.25
N LEU A 22 -10.34 -9.93 -15.41
CA LEU A 22 -10.36 -10.14 -13.97
C LEU A 22 -11.14 -11.42 -13.64
N PRO A 23 -10.55 -12.43 -12.98
CA PRO A 23 -11.25 -13.66 -12.61
C PRO A 23 -12.36 -13.37 -11.59
N THR A 24 -13.61 -13.66 -11.97
CA THR A 24 -14.80 -13.40 -11.14
C THR A 24 -15.40 -14.68 -10.57
N THR A 25 -15.87 -14.62 -9.31
CA THR A 25 -16.74 -15.64 -8.72
C THR A 25 -18.19 -15.48 -9.20
N THR A 26 -19.05 -16.45 -8.85
CA THR A 26 -20.51 -16.38 -9.09
C THR A 26 -21.19 -15.19 -8.40
N THR A 27 -20.58 -14.66 -7.34
CA THR A 27 -21.08 -13.50 -6.59
C THR A 27 -20.44 -12.19 -7.02
N TRP A 28 -19.75 -12.13 -8.17
CA TRP A 28 -19.04 -10.91 -8.63
C TRP A 28 -17.99 -10.40 -7.65
N MET A 29 -17.30 -11.33 -7.00
CA MET A 29 -16.08 -11.03 -6.25
C MET A 29 -14.87 -11.31 -7.13
N VAL A 30 -13.85 -10.48 -7.02
CA VAL A 30 -12.55 -10.65 -7.66
C VAL A 30 -11.44 -10.49 -6.62
N ARG A 31 -10.28 -11.11 -6.89
CA ARG A 31 -9.05 -10.72 -6.18
C ARG A 31 -8.73 -9.29 -6.56
N CYS A 32 -8.51 -8.44 -5.57
CA CYS A 32 -8.24 -7.05 -5.81
C CYS A 32 -6.92 -6.90 -6.58
N PRO A 33 -6.92 -6.23 -7.74
CA PRO A 33 -5.69 -6.00 -8.50
C PRO A 33 -4.83 -4.87 -7.91
N PHE A 34 -5.31 -4.19 -6.86
CA PHE A 34 -4.69 -2.99 -6.29
C PHE A 34 -3.89 -3.26 -5.00
N HIS A 35 -3.91 -4.49 -4.49
CA HIS A 35 -3.05 -4.95 -3.41
C HIS A 35 -2.71 -6.44 -3.60
N GLU A 36 -1.75 -6.96 -2.84
CA GLU A 36 -1.45 -8.39 -2.84
C GLU A 36 -2.62 -9.14 -2.20
N ASP A 37 -3.45 -9.76 -3.06
CA ASP A 37 -4.70 -10.38 -2.64
C ASP A 37 -4.75 -11.87 -3.03
N HIS A 38 -4.86 -12.74 -2.03
CA HIS A 38 -4.93 -14.19 -2.22
C HIS A 38 -6.37 -14.73 -2.25
N THR A 39 -7.34 -14.00 -1.70
CA THR A 39 -8.75 -14.40 -1.61
C THR A 39 -9.65 -13.28 -2.16
N PRO A 40 -10.66 -13.57 -3.01
CA PRO A 40 -11.47 -12.51 -3.62
C PRO A 40 -12.05 -11.51 -2.60
N SER A 41 -11.46 -10.31 -2.50
CA SER A 41 -11.82 -9.28 -1.51
C SER A 41 -12.51 -8.06 -2.13
N MET A 42 -12.57 -7.98 -3.47
CA MET A 42 -13.17 -6.85 -4.18
C MET A 42 -14.51 -7.22 -4.81
N LYS A 43 -15.57 -6.52 -4.42
CA LYS A 43 -16.92 -6.66 -4.97
C LYS A 43 -17.10 -5.74 -6.17
N LEU A 44 -17.61 -6.31 -7.26
CA LEU A 44 -18.02 -5.57 -8.44
C LEU A 44 -19.55 -5.40 -8.45
N ASN A 45 -20.01 -4.16 -8.33
CA ASN A 45 -21.41 -3.79 -8.59
C ASN A 45 -21.52 -3.23 -10.02
N ASP A 46 -22.71 -2.82 -10.44
CA ASP A 46 -22.87 -2.36 -11.83
C ASP A 46 -22.21 -0.99 -12.05
N THR A 47 -22.35 -0.07 -11.09
CA THR A 47 -21.86 1.31 -11.20
C THR A 47 -20.57 1.58 -10.43
N TYR A 48 -20.22 0.73 -9.45
CA TYR A 48 -19.05 0.93 -8.60
C TYR A 48 -18.39 -0.40 -8.18
N TYR A 49 -17.14 -0.34 -7.76
CA TYR A 49 -16.47 -1.43 -7.05
C TYR A 49 -16.11 -1.01 -5.63
N TYR A 50 -15.95 -1.99 -4.75
CA TYR A 50 -15.39 -1.78 -3.43
C TYR A 50 -14.53 -2.96 -3.00
N CYS A 51 -13.32 -2.69 -2.54
CA CYS A 51 -12.43 -3.68 -1.98
C CYS A 51 -12.49 -3.66 -0.45
N PHE A 52 -12.91 -4.77 0.16
CA PHE A 52 -12.97 -4.92 1.61
C PHE A 52 -11.59 -5.07 2.26
N GLY A 53 -10.57 -5.48 1.49
CA GLY A 53 -9.18 -5.60 1.97
C GLY A 53 -8.45 -4.27 2.11
N CYS A 54 -8.35 -3.50 1.01
CA CYS A 54 -7.58 -2.25 0.98
C CYS A 54 -8.42 -0.96 0.93
N GLY A 55 -9.75 -1.03 0.91
CA GLY A 55 -10.64 0.12 0.83
C GLY A 55 -10.73 0.79 -0.55
N ALA A 56 -10.06 0.25 -1.58
CA ALA A 56 -10.15 0.79 -2.93
C ALA A 56 -11.60 0.80 -3.42
N THR A 57 -12.05 1.94 -3.92
CA THR A 57 -13.42 2.19 -4.36
C THR A 57 -13.41 3.14 -5.54
N GLY A 58 -14.43 3.04 -6.39
CA GLY A 58 -14.57 3.91 -7.56
C GLY A 58 -15.57 3.36 -8.57
N ASP A 59 -15.73 4.10 -9.66
CA ASP A 59 -16.56 3.69 -10.79
C ASP A 59 -15.74 2.96 -11.88
N VAL A 60 -16.38 2.70 -13.03
CA VAL A 60 -15.76 1.99 -14.16
C VAL A 60 -14.53 2.72 -14.72
N ILE A 61 -14.52 4.05 -14.67
CA ILE A 61 -13.42 4.89 -15.14
C ILE A 61 -12.28 4.82 -14.13
N ASP A 62 -12.58 4.87 -12.83
CA ASP A 62 -11.57 4.73 -11.77
C ASP A 62 -10.91 3.35 -11.81
N LEU A 63 -11.70 2.28 -11.97
CA LEU A 63 -11.20 0.91 -12.15
C LEU A 63 -10.21 0.86 -13.31
N THR A 64 -10.60 1.39 -14.47
CA THR A 64 -9.78 1.40 -15.68
C THR A 64 -8.54 2.28 -15.52
N ALA A 65 -8.67 3.44 -14.87
CA ALA A 65 -7.55 4.33 -14.60
C ALA A 65 -6.48 3.64 -13.76
N GLN A 66 -6.88 2.97 -12.68
CA GLN A 66 -5.96 2.27 -11.79
C GLN A 66 -5.35 1.02 -12.44
N LEU A 67 -6.14 0.22 -13.17
CA LEU A 67 -5.65 -0.98 -13.87
C LEU A 67 -4.56 -0.67 -14.90
N PHE A 68 -4.66 0.47 -15.58
CA PHE A 68 -3.78 0.81 -16.71
C PHE A 68 -2.82 1.98 -16.41
N GLY A 69 -2.84 2.56 -15.21
CA GLY A 69 -2.01 3.72 -14.85
C GLY A 69 -2.34 4.97 -15.69
N LEU A 70 -3.62 5.22 -15.96
CA LEU A 70 -4.11 6.30 -16.82
C LEU A 70 -4.74 7.44 -16.02
N SER A 71 -4.75 8.64 -16.59
CA SER A 71 -5.64 9.71 -16.10
C SER A 71 -7.11 9.37 -16.38
N SER A 72 -8.05 9.97 -15.64
CA SER A 72 -9.49 9.70 -15.80
C SER A 72 -9.98 9.95 -17.24
N PHE A 73 -9.44 10.97 -17.93
CA PHE A 73 -9.79 11.24 -19.33
C PHE A 73 -9.25 10.17 -20.28
N GLN A 74 -8.01 9.70 -20.07
CA GLN A 74 -7.43 8.61 -20.85
C GLN A 74 -8.18 7.30 -20.62
N ALA A 75 -8.58 7.02 -19.38
CA ALA A 75 -9.39 5.85 -19.03
C ALA A 75 -10.78 5.90 -19.68
N ALA A 76 -11.47 7.06 -19.65
CA ALA A 76 -12.74 7.24 -20.33
C ALA A 76 -12.63 7.05 -21.85
N ARG A 77 -11.57 7.57 -22.47
CA ARG A 77 -11.28 7.34 -23.90
C ARG A 77 -11.01 5.87 -24.20
N LYS A 78 -10.24 5.20 -23.35
CA LYS A 78 -9.96 3.76 -23.48
C LYS A 78 -11.24 2.94 -23.42
N LEU A 79 -12.10 3.18 -22.43
CA LEU A 79 -13.41 2.52 -22.33
C LEU A 79 -14.27 2.78 -23.57
N ALA A 80 -14.31 4.01 -24.07
CA ALA A 80 -15.07 4.31 -25.27
C ALA A 80 -14.52 3.63 -26.54
N GLN A 81 -13.23 3.30 -26.59
CA GLN A 81 -12.62 2.53 -27.67
C GLN A 81 -12.88 1.04 -27.50
N ASP A 82 -12.62 0.51 -26.30
CA ASP A 82 -12.74 -0.90 -25.95
C ASP A 82 -14.19 -1.40 -26.09
N PHE A 83 -15.18 -0.54 -25.81
CA PHE A 83 -16.62 -0.84 -25.90
C PHE A 83 -17.29 -0.29 -27.16
N GLY A 84 -16.53 0.27 -28.11
CA GLY A 84 -17.09 0.75 -29.38
C GLY A 84 -18.07 1.92 -29.24
N LEU A 85 -17.90 2.76 -28.21
CA LEU A 85 -18.73 3.95 -27.96
C LEU A 85 -18.26 5.20 -28.74
N SER A 86 -17.16 5.07 -29.49
CA SER A 86 -16.61 6.15 -30.33
C SER A 86 -17.21 6.08 -31.74
N PRO A 87 -17.69 7.19 -32.32
CA PRO A 87 -18.32 7.20 -33.64
C PRO A 87 -17.36 6.91 -34.81
N ASP A 88 -16.04 6.94 -34.61
CA ASP A 88 -15.04 6.88 -35.69
C ASP A 88 -13.88 5.89 -35.43
N LYS A 89 -14.12 4.57 -35.36
CA LYS A 89 -13.20 3.50 -35.83
C LYS A 89 -13.64 2.08 -35.42
N PRO A 90 -13.25 1.03 -36.18
CA PRO A 90 -13.46 -0.37 -35.78
C PRO A 90 -12.58 -0.76 -34.58
N PRO A 91 -12.97 -1.80 -33.82
CA PRO A 91 -12.30 -2.21 -32.59
C PRO A 91 -10.86 -2.66 -32.90
N SER A 92 -9.88 -1.89 -32.44
CA SER A 92 -8.50 -2.36 -32.42
C SER A 92 -8.32 -3.25 -31.20
N GLY A 93 -7.76 -4.44 -31.43
CA GLY A 93 -7.71 -5.58 -30.52
C GLY A 93 -7.34 -5.25 -29.07
N ALA A 94 -7.91 -6.05 -28.17
CA ALA A 94 -7.71 -6.01 -26.73
C ALA A 94 -6.25 -5.71 -26.38
N ILE A 95 -6.01 -4.48 -25.93
CA ILE A 95 -4.76 -4.10 -25.29
C ILE A 95 -4.73 -4.91 -23.99
N SER A 96 -3.92 -5.96 -23.97
CA SER A 96 -3.67 -6.76 -22.79
C SER A 96 -3.31 -5.84 -21.62
N LEU A 97 -3.83 -6.15 -20.43
CA LEU A 97 -3.46 -5.47 -19.19
C LEU A 97 -1.92 -5.30 -19.17
N PRO A 98 -1.40 -4.09 -18.91
CA PRO A 98 -0.06 -3.96 -18.38
C PRO A 98 -0.02 -4.87 -17.15
N LYS A 99 0.97 -5.78 -17.12
CA LYS A 99 1.25 -6.61 -15.95
C LYS A 99 1.20 -5.70 -14.71
N PRO A 100 0.44 -6.05 -13.64
CA PRO A 100 0.45 -5.26 -12.41
C PRO A 100 1.90 -5.00 -12.02
N ALA A 101 2.17 -3.78 -11.52
CA ALA A 101 3.50 -3.38 -11.09
C ALA A 101 4.16 -4.57 -10.40
N ALA A 102 5.28 -5.04 -10.96
CA ALA A 102 5.85 -6.34 -10.64
C ALA A 102 5.83 -6.54 -9.13
N ALA A 103 5.31 -7.69 -8.68
CA ALA A 103 5.41 -8.09 -7.29
C ALA A 103 6.85 -7.77 -6.81
N PRO A 104 7.01 -7.15 -5.64
CA PRO A 104 8.34 -6.76 -5.16
C PRO A 104 9.27 -7.97 -5.28
N SER A 105 10.46 -7.77 -5.84
CA SER A 105 11.44 -8.84 -5.97
C SER A 105 11.65 -9.50 -4.61
N ASP A 106 12.01 -10.78 -4.59
CA ASP A 106 12.21 -11.50 -3.32
C ASP A 106 13.17 -10.75 -2.39
N THR A 107 14.20 -10.11 -2.95
CA THR A 107 15.11 -9.20 -2.23
C THR A 107 14.42 -8.00 -1.58
N LEU A 108 13.48 -7.34 -2.26
CA LEU A 108 12.77 -6.19 -1.71
C LEU A 108 11.79 -6.62 -0.61
N LYS A 109 11.21 -7.82 -0.72
CA LYS A 109 10.41 -8.40 0.36
C LYS A 109 11.28 -8.64 1.59
N GLU A 110 12.45 -9.26 1.42
CA GLU A 110 13.42 -9.50 2.49
C GLU A 110 13.88 -8.20 3.17
N GLU A 111 14.18 -7.16 2.39
CA GLU A 111 14.55 -5.83 2.87
C GLU A 111 13.45 -5.19 3.73
N ILE A 112 12.19 -5.27 3.29
CA ILE A 112 11.04 -4.77 4.05
C ILE A 112 10.87 -5.55 5.36
N PHE A 113 10.99 -6.89 5.31
CA PHE A 113 10.90 -7.72 6.51
C PHE A 113 12.01 -7.42 7.51
N TYR A 114 13.23 -7.22 7.03
CA TYR A 114 14.35 -6.85 7.87
C TYR A 114 14.13 -5.48 8.55
N CYS A 115 13.68 -4.46 7.80
CA CYS A 115 13.35 -3.16 8.36
C CYS A 115 12.25 -3.26 9.43
N LEU A 116 11.19 -4.02 9.15
CA LEU A 116 10.09 -4.23 10.11
C LEU A 116 10.59 -4.87 11.40
N ARG A 117 11.41 -5.93 11.31
CA ARG A 117 11.98 -6.60 12.48
C ARG A 117 12.75 -5.61 13.36
N VAL A 118 13.72 -4.90 12.79
CA VAL A 118 14.56 -3.95 13.55
C VAL A 118 13.72 -2.84 14.18
N LEU A 119 12.71 -2.33 13.49
CA LEU A 119 11.82 -1.29 14.02
C LEU A 119 10.92 -1.81 15.15
N HIS A 120 10.42 -3.04 15.05
CA HIS A 120 9.65 -3.66 16.13
C HIS A 120 10.50 -3.88 17.38
N ASP A 121 11.71 -4.41 17.23
CA ASP A 121 12.64 -4.61 18.34
C ASP A 121 12.94 -3.27 19.04
N TYR A 122 13.16 -2.20 18.27
CA TYR A 122 13.38 -0.87 18.80
C TYR A 122 12.14 -0.27 19.47
N ARG A 123 10.95 -0.47 18.90
CA ARG A 123 9.69 -0.02 19.49
C ARG A 123 9.47 -0.65 20.88
N ASP A 124 9.77 -1.93 21.02
CA ASP A 124 9.65 -2.63 22.29
C ASP A 124 10.64 -2.07 23.31
N LEU A 125 11.88 -1.79 22.88
CA LEU A 125 12.87 -1.11 23.70
C LEU A 125 12.43 0.29 24.14
N LEU A 126 11.91 1.12 23.23
CA LEU A 126 11.41 2.45 23.58
C LEU A 126 10.24 2.36 24.57
N THR A 127 9.40 1.33 24.44
CA THR A 127 8.28 1.10 25.37
C THR A 127 8.80 0.79 26.77
N GLN A 128 9.82 -0.06 26.87
CA GLN A 128 10.50 -0.36 28.13
C GLN A 128 11.13 0.91 28.73
N TRP A 129 11.87 1.68 27.93
CA TRP A 129 12.52 2.89 28.39
C TRP A 129 11.55 3.96 28.87
N GLN A 130 10.39 4.08 28.21
CA GLN A 130 9.34 4.99 28.64
C GLN A 130 8.79 4.65 30.03
N THR A 131 8.85 3.38 30.44
CA THR A 131 8.40 2.95 31.77
C THR A 131 9.51 2.94 32.81
N GLU A 132 10.70 2.47 32.46
CA GLU A 132 11.79 2.25 33.44
C GLU A 132 12.54 3.54 33.77
N PHE A 133 12.68 4.45 32.81
CA PHE A 133 13.41 5.70 32.97
C PHE A 133 12.48 6.92 33.14
N ALA A 134 11.19 6.68 33.42
CA ALA A 134 10.25 7.75 33.70
C ALA A 134 10.64 8.52 34.97
N PRO A 135 10.70 9.86 34.93
CA PRO A 135 10.98 10.66 36.11
C PRO A 135 9.88 10.48 37.15
N LEU A 136 10.26 10.40 38.42
CA LEU A 136 9.31 10.23 39.52
C LEU A 136 8.66 11.55 39.94
N SER A 137 9.28 12.68 39.60
CA SER A 137 8.70 14.02 39.79
C SER A 137 9.09 14.98 38.66
N PRO A 138 8.33 16.08 38.46
CA PRO A 138 8.60 17.06 37.40
C PRO A 138 9.94 17.80 37.54
N GLU A 139 10.55 17.80 38.72
CA GLU A 139 11.79 18.52 39.03
C GLU A 139 13.06 17.69 38.75
N GLU A 140 12.90 16.39 38.52
CA GLU A 140 13.99 15.47 38.23
C GLU A 140 14.52 15.68 36.79
N PRO A 141 15.85 15.68 36.58
CA PRO A 141 16.40 15.71 35.23
C PRO A 141 15.98 14.46 34.45
N LEU A 142 15.58 14.65 33.18
CA LEU A 142 15.14 13.54 32.34
C LEU A 142 16.33 12.69 31.88
N ASP A 143 16.20 11.36 31.99
CA ASP A 143 17.14 10.40 31.41
C ASP A 143 17.09 10.48 29.87
N GLU A 144 18.26 10.43 29.22
CA GLU A 144 18.35 10.52 27.76
C GLU A 144 17.55 9.43 27.04
N ARG A 145 17.45 8.21 27.61
CA ARG A 145 16.66 7.11 27.06
C ARG A 145 15.17 7.38 27.13
N PHE A 146 14.71 7.96 28.23
CA PHE A 146 13.31 8.39 28.36
C PHE A 146 12.98 9.47 27.33
N VAL A 147 13.87 10.44 27.15
CA VAL A 147 13.72 11.50 26.14
C VAL A 147 13.73 10.92 24.73
N GLU A 148 14.62 9.98 24.43
CA GLU A 148 14.67 9.29 23.13
C GLU A 148 13.36 8.53 22.87
N ALA A 149 12.86 7.77 23.85
CA ALA A 149 11.59 7.06 23.75
C ALA A 149 10.43 7.98 23.39
N LEU A 150 10.30 9.13 24.05
CA LEU A 150 9.24 10.09 23.75
C LEU A 150 9.32 10.68 22.35
N HIS A 151 10.53 10.96 21.86
CA HIS A 151 10.72 11.56 20.52
C HIS A 151 10.57 10.55 19.39
N MET A 152 10.99 9.31 19.62
CA MET A 152 11.10 8.31 18.56
C MET A 152 9.86 7.42 18.45
N MET A 153 9.05 7.27 19.50
CA MET A 153 7.89 6.36 19.50
C MET A 153 6.96 6.56 18.30
N ALA A 154 6.48 7.79 18.11
CA ALA A 154 5.56 8.10 17.02
C ALA A 154 6.20 7.92 15.63
N VAL A 155 7.50 8.24 15.52
CA VAL A 155 8.25 8.08 14.27
C VAL A 155 8.38 6.60 13.90
N VAL A 156 8.66 5.75 14.89
CA VAL A 156 8.80 4.30 14.69
C VAL A 156 7.45 3.67 14.37
N ASP A 157 6.38 4.04 15.08
CA ASP A 157 5.01 3.58 14.81
C ASP A 157 4.59 3.93 13.37
N ASP A 158 4.79 5.17 12.95
CA ASP A 158 4.46 5.62 11.58
C ASP A 158 5.25 4.84 10.51
N LEU A 159 6.51 4.52 10.78
CA LEU A 159 7.36 3.74 9.87
C LEU A 159 6.90 2.28 9.78
N ILE A 160 6.55 1.66 10.90
CA ILE A 160 6.00 0.30 10.96
C ILE A 160 4.70 0.25 10.18
N ASP A 161 3.77 1.19 10.42
CA ASP A 161 2.49 1.22 9.71
C ASP A 161 2.67 1.42 8.20
N CYS A 162 3.61 2.29 7.79
CA CYS A 162 3.95 2.49 6.39
C CYS A 162 4.48 1.21 5.73
N LEU A 163 5.36 0.45 6.40
CA LEU A 163 5.95 -0.78 5.86
C LEU A 163 4.99 -1.97 5.90
N ALA A 164 4.21 -2.10 6.96
CA ALA A 164 3.27 -3.21 7.17
C ALA A 164 2.00 -3.06 6.32
N PHE A 165 1.42 -1.86 6.29
CA PHE A 165 0.07 -1.63 5.73
C PHE A 165 0.02 -0.62 4.58
N GLY A 166 1.12 0.11 4.31
CA GLY A 166 1.15 1.10 3.24
C GLY A 166 1.00 0.51 1.83
N PRO A 167 0.59 1.32 0.83
CA PRO A 167 0.65 0.93 -0.59
C PRO A 167 2.07 0.54 -0.99
N ALA A 168 2.21 -0.36 -1.99
CA ALA A 168 3.52 -0.87 -2.43
C ALA A 168 4.55 0.24 -2.71
N SER A 169 4.14 1.33 -3.35
CA SER A 169 5.03 2.49 -3.62
C SER A 169 5.54 3.16 -2.34
N LYS A 170 4.70 3.27 -1.30
CA LYS A 170 5.11 3.82 0.00
C LYS A 170 6.01 2.87 0.76
N LYS A 171 5.74 1.56 0.75
CA LYS A 171 6.61 0.54 1.36
C LYS A 171 8.02 0.59 0.79
N VAL A 172 8.14 0.63 -0.54
CA VAL A 172 9.43 0.72 -1.24
C VAL A 172 10.17 2.00 -0.88
N ALA A 173 9.48 3.14 -0.91
CA ALA A 173 10.11 4.41 -0.55
C ALA A 173 10.57 4.45 0.91
N ALA A 174 9.77 3.89 1.83
CA ALA A 174 10.10 3.82 3.26
C ALA A 174 11.29 2.89 3.51
N ALA A 175 11.28 1.67 2.96
CA ALA A 175 12.37 0.71 3.10
C ALA A 175 13.68 1.28 2.56
N LYS A 176 13.65 1.87 1.35
CA LYS A 176 14.81 2.53 0.78
C LYS A 176 15.34 3.66 1.68
N ARG A 177 14.46 4.52 2.20
CA ARG A 177 14.85 5.62 3.11
C ARG A 177 15.53 5.11 4.37
N LEU A 178 15.10 3.96 4.90
CA LEU A 178 15.67 3.36 6.09
C LEU A 178 17.04 2.73 5.82
N LEU A 179 17.16 1.96 4.73
CA LEU A 179 18.38 1.29 4.32
C LEU A 179 19.49 2.27 3.90
N ASP A 180 19.13 3.33 3.17
CA ASP A 180 20.07 4.38 2.77
C ASP A 180 20.33 5.40 3.91
N GLY A 181 19.54 5.32 4.99
CA GLY A 181 19.50 6.30 6.08
C GLY A 181 20.42 5.95 7.25
N GLN A 182 20.42 6.83 8.26
CA GLN A 182 21.19 6.64 9.50
C GLN A 182 20.36 6.08 10.66
N LEU A 183 19.03 6.04 10.52
CA LEU A 183 18.15 5.56 11.57
C LEU A 183 18.35 4.06 11.83
N LEU A 184 18.38 3.23 10.79
CA LEU A 184 18.52 1.79 10.95
C LEU A 184 19.86 1.41 11.62
N PRO A 185 21.03 1.91 11.16
CA PRO A 185 22.30 1.61 11.82
C PRO A 185 22.38 2.11 13.27
N MET A 186 21.79 3.28 13.56
CA MET A 186 21.72 3.82 14.92
C MET A 186 20.93 2.87 15.84
N VAL A 187 19.76 2.45 15.39
CA VAL A 187 18.88 1.52 16.13
C VAL A 187 19.56 0.18 16.36
N GLU A 188 20.18 -0.40 15.34
CA GLU A 188 20.91 -1.67 15.48
C GLU A 188 22.06 -1.56 16.47
N SER A 189 22.77 -0.44 16.49
CA SER A 189 23.83 -0.23 17.49
C SER A 189 23.26 -0.19 18.91
N ARG A 190 22.06 0.36 19.12
CA ARG A 190 21.39 0.36 20.43
C ARG A 190 21.02 -1.05 20.87
N LEU A 191 20.32 -1.79 20.00
CA LEU A 191 19.88 -3.16 20.27
C LEU A 191 21.08 -4.07 20.60
N ASN A 192 22.14 -4.02 19.79
CA ASN A 192 23.35 -4.81 20.03
C ASN A 192 24.09 -4.45 21.32
N THR A 193 23.96 -3.21 21.81
CA THR A 193 24.61 -2.81 23.07
C THR A 193 23.90 -3.44 24.26
N LEU A 194 22.56 -3.51 24.20
CA LEU A 194 21.73 -4.10 25.25
C LEU A 194 21.88 -5.62 25.33
N ASP A 195 21.88 -6.31 24.19
CA ASP A 195 22.13 -7.76 24.14
C ASP A 195 23.46 -8.14 24.81
N ARG A 196 24.46 -7.25 24.76
CA ARG A 196 25.77 -7.43 25.39
C ARG A 196 25.76 -7.11 26.89
N GLU A 197 24.93 -6.16 27.33
CA GLU A 197 24.76 -5.81 28.74
C GLU A 197 23.93 -6.86 29.48
N GLU A 198 22.93 -7.47 28.83
CA GLU A 198 22.12 -8.55 29.41
C GLU A 198 22.85 -9.91 29.47
N ALA A 199 23.85 -10.12 28.61
CA ALA A 199 24.63 -11.36 28.56
C ALA A 199 25.85 -11.38 29.50
N ALA A 200 26.16 -10.27 30.19
CA ALA A 200 27.32 -10.09 31.08
C ALA A 200 26.97 -10.25 32.56
#